data_AF-A0A2R5GX88-F1
#
_entry.id   AF-A0A2R5GX88-F1
#
_cell.length_a   1.000
_cell.length_b   1.000
_cell.length_c   1.000
_cell.angle_alpha   90.00
_cell.angle_beta   90.00
_cell.angle_gamma   90.00
#
_symmetry.space_group_name_H-M   'P 1'
#
loop_
_entity.id
_entity.type
_entity.pdbx_description
1 polymer ?
#
loop_
_entity_poly.entity_id
_entity_poly.type
_entity_poly.pdbx_seq_one_letter_code
_entity_poly.pdbx_strand_id
1 'polypeptide(L)'
;MADLAEMGMMALHGGQAALSGYLAAAYAQKGGAAREKDAMAAIFMEDPHSSGSGSDARSKISGSSEAGSPGAGRGGDFGEDNDDDDDDDDNSGSGGDDGGNEVGAPRAAGKNASRKQRNAEACRRSRRKRKAAVDNLRKRNEELEEARDVYLERIAELQLQLGALKHAGVNDIARENELLRAEIRKHKASIAKIIRATTEAPNVLPEERLRLLETSIDDNLSQIIGLAHTSATWTPLNTLHSATGITAFPRHQLLPEHAPLEEVKRWTCRVDFCDVPSSAHLISESLWQSECDPESKKAIHERDWDDGFKRKVESYRVFEGQPELEKTVGDRLSMSRYSEVKVGEDGNETLMHSMVCSATRACKVLVPRALLPKDDNEDNAVLRATYDCLPEGTERCHVVSSAEITKSLHQVQLIPSSETRDVPPSTGMFWGWLVTPLEENPPRCHMTLIFSSALGHMSHLMDAQSLMHPDEENGLSPNFERFLEYQCLVVEKHIANSQIIKAEQKAAAKMGARSSEAST
;
A
#
# COMPACT_ATOMS: atom_id res chain seq x y z
N MET A 1 27.55 -26.94 -8.50
CA MET A 1 26.87 -25.63 -8.39
C MET A 1 25.61 -25.62 -9.24
N ALA A 2 25.66 -26.00 -10.54
CA ALA A 2 24.44 -26.14 -11.38
C ALA A 2 23.48 -27.26 -10.90
N ASP A 3 23.99 -28.44 -10.56
CA ASP A 3 23.15 -29.59 -10.15
C ASP A 3 22.37 -29.42 -8.82
N LEU A 4 22.82 -28.53 -7.93
CA LEU A 4 22.16 -28.30 -6.63
C LEU A 4 21.02 -27.27 -6.74
N ALA A 5 21.15 -26.28 -7.63
CA ALA A 5 20.05 -25.37 -7.96
C ALA A 5 18.92 -26.11 -8.69
N GLU A 6 19.26 -27.10 -9.52
CA GLU A 6 18.29 -27.94 -10.21
C GLU A 6 17.54 -28.88 -9.24
N MET A 7 18.23 -29.47 -8.25
CA MET A 7 17.57 -30.27 -7.19
C MET A 7 16.68 -29.42 -6.26
N GLY A 8 17.06 -28.19 -5.92
CA GLY A 8 16.22 -27.27 -5.14
C GLY A 8 14.96 -26.83 -5.91
N MET A 9 15.10 -26.53 -7.19
CA MET A 9 13.98 -26.20 -8.08
C MET A 9 13.04 -27.40 -8.28
N MET A 10 13.57 -28.62 -8.41
CA MET A 10 12.75 -29.84 -8.51
C MET A 10 12.00 -30.16 -7.21
N ALA A 11 12.57 -29.83 -6.03
CA ALA A 11 11.87 -29.98 -4.75
C ALA A 11 10.74 -28.95 -4.58
N LEU A 12 10.95 -27.70 -5.03
CA LEU A 12 9.92 -26.65 -5.09
C LEU A 12 8.76 -27.02 -6.03
N HIS A 13 9.07 -27.47 -7.26
CA HIS A 13 8.04 -27.90 -8.22
C HIS A 13 7.34 -29.19 -7.78
N GLY A 14 8.08 -30.12 -7.16
CA GLY A 14 7.53 -31.35 -6.58
C GLY A 14 6.60 -31.08 -5.39
N GLY A 15 6.94 -30.12 -4.53
CA GLY A 15 6.07 -29.66 -3.44
C GLY A 15 4.80 -28.98 -3.96
N GLN A 16 4.92 -28.15 -5.00
CA GLN A 16 3.81 -27.42 -5.62
C GLN A 16 2.84 -28.37 -6.36
N ALA A 17 3.36 -29.39 -7.05
CA ALA A 17 2.56 -30.43 -7.69
C ALA A 17 1.90 -31.36 -6.67
N ALA A 18 2.60 -31.73 -5.59
CA ALA A 18 2.04 -32.53 -4.51
C ALA A 18 0.91 -31.79 -3.78
N LEU A 19 1.07 -30.47 -3.54
CA LEU A 19 0.04 -29.65 -2.91
C LEU A 19 -1.17 -29.44 -3.84
N SER A 20 -0.95 -29.21 -5.13
CA SER A 20 -2.03 -29.14 -6.13
C SER A 20 -2.80 -30.46 -6.23
N GLY A 21 -2.11 -31.59 -6.13
CA GLY A 21 -2.73 -32.92 -6.06
C GLY A 21 -3.49 -33.16 -4.75
N TYR A 22 -2.96 -32.70 -3.62
CA TYR A 22 -3.61 -32.81 -2.31
C TYR A 22 -4.89 -31.96 -2.23
N LEU A 23 -4.84 -30.74 -2.79
CA LEU A 23 -5.98 -29.85 -2.91
C LEU A 23 -7.04 -30.45 -3.85
N ALA A 24 -6.66 -30.93 -5.03
CA ALA A 24 -7.59 -31.62 -5.94
C ALA A 24 -8.25 -32.85 -5.30
N ALA A 25 -7.51 -33.62 -4.49
CA ALA A 25 -8.04 -34.78 -3.78
C ALA A 25 -8.98 -34.41 -2.62
N ALA A 26 -8.67 -33.36 -1.85
CA ALA A 26 -9.54 -32.83 -0.80
C ALA A 26 -10.86 -32.27 -1.38
N TYR A 27 -10.80 -31.62 -2.55
CA TYR A 27 -11.98 -31.16 -3.28
C TYR A 27 -12.79 -32.32 -3.89
N ALA A 28 -12.14 -33.36 -4.42
CA ALA A 28 -12.83 -34.55 -4.93
C ALA A 28 -13.57 -35.32 -3.81
N GLN A 29 -13.01 -35.37 -2.59
CA GLN A 29 -13.68 -35.97 -1.44
C GLN A 29 -14.88 -35.17 -0.93
N LYS A 30 -14.84 -33.83 -0.97
CA LYS A 30 -15.99 -32.97 -0.59
C LYS A 30 -17.06 -32.84 -1.69
N GLY A 31 -16.69 -32.95 -2.97
CA GLY A 31 -17.63 -32.93 -4.11
C GLY A 31 -18.59 -34.13 -4.17
N GLY A 32 -18.32 -35.21 -3.43
CA GLY A 32 -19.20 -36.39 -3.33
C GLY A 32 -20.50 -36.16 -2.55
N ALA A 33 -20.63 -35.04 -1.82
CA ALA A 33 -21.83 -34.68 -1.06
C ALA A 33 -22.88 -33.90 -1.88
N ALA A 34 -22.61 -33.56 -3.15
CA ALA A 34 -23.49 -32.79 -4.01
C ALA A 34 -24.56 -33.63 -4.75
N ARG A 35 -25.14 -34.65 -4.10
CA ARG A 35 -26.24 -35.49 -4.64
C ARG A 35 -27.59 -35.26 -3.96
N GLU A 36 -27.77 -34.11 -3.30
CA GLU A 36 -29.01 -33.74 -2.62
C GLU A 36 -29.67 -32.49 -3.24
N LYS A 37 -29.41 -32.21 -4.53
CA LYS A 37 -30.03 -31.09 -5.27
C LYS A 37 -31.21 -31.50 -6.18
N ASP A 38 -31.53 -32.79 -6.29
CA ASP A 38 -32.66 -33.27 -7.11
C ASP A 38 -33.98 -33.41 -6.32
N ALA A 39 -34.02 -33.06 -5.03
CA ALA A 39 -35.23 -33.18 -4.20
C ALA A 39 -36.04 -31.88 -4.03
N MET A 40 -35.52 -30.72 -4.44
CA MET A 40 -36.17 -29.41 -4.24
C MET A 40 -36.91 -28.87 -5.47
N ALA A 41 -36.88 -29.56 -6.61
CA ALA A 41 -37.47 -29.09 -7.87
C ALA A 41 -38.97 -29.45 -8.07
N ALA A 42 -39.68 -29.91 -7.04
CA ALA A 42 -41.05 -30.43 -7.17
C ALA A 42 -42.14 -29.67 -6.38
N ILE A 43 -41.84 -28.50 -5.81
CA ILE A 43 -42.82 -27.71 -5.06
C ILE A 43 -42.71 -26.26 -5.52
N PHE A 44 -43.45 -25.90 -6.57
CA PHE A 44 -44.00 -24.56 -6.89
C PHE A 44 -44.35 -24.52 -8.39
N MET A 45 -45.49 -25.15 -8.72
CA MET A 45 -46.29 -24.75 -9.88
C MET A 45 -47.65 -24.29 -9.33
N GLU A 46 -47.95 -23.00 -9.45
CA GLU A 46 -49.30 -22.48 -9.67
C GLU A 46 -49.21 -20.97 -10.00
N ASP A 47 -49.67 -20.63 -11.20
CA ASP A 47 -49.93 -19.29 -11.78
C ASP A 47 -51.47 -19.23 -12.00
N PRO A 48 -52.13 -18.11 -12.40
CA PRO A 48 -51.80 -16.67 -12.33
C PRO A 48 -53.03 -15.75 -11.98
N HIS A 49 -52.85 -14.43 -11.80
CA HIS A 49 -53.63 -13.32 -12.44
C HIS A 49 -53.57 -11.93 -11.76
N SER A 50 -53.83 -10.91 -12.60
CA SER A 50 -54.11 -9.46 -12.36
C SER A 50 -52.87 -8.55 -12.29
N SER A 51 -52.50 -7.76 -13.31
CA SER A 51 -53.14 -6.65 -14.05
C SER A 51 -52.87 -5.26 -13.45
N GLY A 52 -52.27 -4.37 -14.24
CA GLY A 52 -52.21 -2.91 -14.01
C GLY A 52 -50.88 -2.31 -14.48
N SER A 53 -50.69 -2.03 -15.77
CA SER A 53 -51.01 -0.76 -16.46
C SER A 53 -50.55 0.52 -15.73
N GLY A 54 -49.51 1.18 -16.26
CA GLY A 54 -49.10 2.51 -15.82
C GLY A 54 -48.07 3.11 -16.80
N SER A 55 -48.56 3.96 -17.69
CA SER A 55 -47.91 4.59 -18.84
C SER A 55 -46.97 5.75 -18.53
N ASP A 56 -45.99 5.96 -19.43
CA ASP A 56 -45.48 7.22 -19.99
C ASP A 56 -45.09 8.41 -19.09
N ALA A 57 -43.87 8.92 -19.25
CA ALA A 57 -43.61 10.12 -20.06
C ALA A 57 -42.21 10.75 -19.83
N ARG A 58 -41.56 11.14 -20.96
CA ARG A 58 -40.75 12.38 -21.21
C ARG A 58 -39.50 12.63 -20.32
N SER A 59 -38.40 13.25 -20.76
CA SER A 59 -38.13 14.11 -21.91
C SER A 59 -36.64 14.14 -22.24
N LYS A 60 -36.36 14.27 -23.54
CA LYS A 60 -35.11 14.71 -24.16
C LYS A 60 -34.70 16.10 -23.63
N ILE A 61 -33.41 16.31 -23.36
CA ILE A 61 -32.76 17.62 -23.54
C ILE A 61 -31.43 17.40 -24.25
N SER A 62 -31.35 17.99 -25.44
CA SER A 62 -30.21 18.15 -26.32
C SER A 62 -29.65 19.57 -26.19
N GLY A 63 -28.35 19.74 -26.36
CA GLY A 63 -27.68 21.01 -26.69
C GLY A 63 -26.20 20.94 -26.30
N SER A 64 -25.20 20.88 -27.19
CA SER A 64 -24.75 21.71 -28.33
C SER A 64 -23.83 22.87 -27.94
N SER A 65 -22.83 23.11 -28.80
CA SER A 65 -21.78 24.17 -28.87
C SER A 65 -20.50 23.92 -28.06
N GLU A 66 -19.36 23.64 -28.70
CA GLU A 66 -18.49 24.49 -29.56
C GLU A 66 -17.77 25.60 -28.80
N ALA A 67 -16.45 25.44 -28.62
CA ALA A 67 -15.44 26.51 -28.71
C ALA A 67 -14.04 25.88 -28.69
N GLY A 68 -13.50 25.60 -29.88
CA GLY A 68 -12.07 25.31 -30.06
C GLY A 68 -11.26 26.61 -30.06
N SER A 69 -10.19 26.66 -29.26
CA SER A 69 -9.15 27.71 -29.33
C SER A 69 -7.83 27.09 -29.79
N PRO A 70 -7.15 27.66 -30.80
CA PRO A 70 -5.84 27.20 -31.24
C PRO A 70 -4.74 27.98 -30.50
N GLY A 71 -3.86 27.26 -29.81
CA GLY A 71 -2.71 27.85 -29.10
C GLY A 71 -1.43 27.13 -29.47
N ALA A 72 -0.81 27.55 -30.57
CA ALA A 72 0.54 27.15 -30.94
C ALA A 72 1.56 27.76 -29.95
N GLY A 73 2.17 26.91 -29.11
CA GLY A 73 3.28 27.27 -28.23
C GLY A 73 4.55 26.57 -28.70
N ARG A 74 5.47 27.32 -29.30
CA ARG A 74 6.83 26.91 -29.67
C ARG A 74 7.55 26.30 -28.45
N GLY A 75 8.00 25.06 -28.58
CA GLY A 75 8.95 24.44 -27.66
C GLY A 75 10.29 25.19 -27.71
N GLY A 76 10.64 25.82 -26.60
CA GLY A 76 11.99 26.28 -26.31
C GLY A 76 12.76 25.13 -25.67
N ASP A 77 13.66 24.55 -26.44
CA ASP A 77 14.66 23.58 -26.04
C ASP A 77 15.62 24.24 -25.02
N PHE A 78 15.45 23.90 -23.74
CA PHE A 78 16.39 24.23 -22.67
C PHE A 78 17.13 22.94 -22.29
N GLY A 79 18.26 22.72 -22.95
CA GLY A 79 19.23 21.72 -22.52
C GLY A 79 19.73 22.06 -21.11
N GLU A 80 19.43 21.18 -20.16
CA GLU A 80 20.02 21.20 -18.83
C GLU A 80 21.41 20.55 -18.90
N ASP A 81 22.43 21.40 -18.89
CA ASP A 81 23.80 20.97 -18.56
C ASP A 81 23.80 20.58 -17.06
N ASN A 82 23.84 19.28 -16.79
CA ASN A 82 24.16 18.73 -15.48
C ASN A 82 25.64 19.02 -15.17
N ASP A 83 25.87 20.07 -14.38
CA ASP A 83 27.16 20.29 -13.72
C ASP A 83 27.15 19.47 -12.42
N ASP A 84 27.81 18.32 -12.46
CA ASP A 84 28.21 17.54 -11.29
C ASP A 84 29.01 18.45 -10.33
N ASP A 85 28.54 18.56 -9.08
CA ASP A 85 29.30 19.13 -7.97
C ASP A 85 30.41 18.13 -7.61
N ASP A 86 31.58 18.29 -8.22
CA ASP A 86 32.84 17.72 -7.71
C ASP A 86 33.18 18.45 -6.40
N ASP A 87 33.01 17.73 -5.28
CA ASP A 87 33.56 18.08 -3.98
C ASP A 87 35.10 18.14 -4.09
N ASP A 88 35.63 19.37 -4.17
CA ASP A 88 37.04 19.67 -3.96
C ASP A 88 37.39 19.40 -2.48
N ASP A 89 37.69 18.14 -2.18
CA ASP A 89 38.49 17.74 -1.02
C ASP A 89 39.90 18.33 -1.19
N ASP A 90 40.14 19.45 -0.49
CA ASP A 90 41.45 20.06 -0.24
C ASP A 90 42.36 19.11 0.56
N ASN A 91 42.77 18.00 -0.06
CA ASN A 91 43.86 17.17 0.45
C ASN A 91 45.21 17.79 0.04
N SER A 92 45.72 18.62 0.94
CA SER A 92 47.08 19.14 0.93
C SER A 92 48.11 18.03 1.22
N GLY A 93 48.29 17.13 0.24
CA GLY A 93 49.33 16.10 0.23
C GLY A 93 50.63 16.61 -0.39
N SER A 94 51.52 17.15 0.43
CA SER A 94 52.92 17.42 0.10
C SER A 94 53.71 16.10 0.03
N GLY A 95 54.29 15.82 -1.14
CA GLY A 95 55.28 14.75 -1.40
C GLY A 95 55.23 14.38 -2.88
N GLY A 96 56.25 14.53 -3.72
CA GLY A 96 57.69 14.51 -3.49
C GLY A 96 58.27 13.23 -4.12
N ASP A 97 58.42 13.21 -5.45
CA ASP A 97 59.37 12.38 -6.25
C ASP A 97 59.13 12.72 -7.73
N ASP A 98 59.93 13.58 -8.37
CA ASP A 98 61.26 13.33 -8.96
C ASP A 98 61.31 12.16 -9.96
N GLY A 99 61.65 12.48 -11.20
CA GLY A 99 61.65 11.53 -12.32
C GLY A 99 61.39 12.21 -13.66
N GLY A 100 62.37 12.98 -14.13
CA GLY A 100 62.26 13.87 -15.27
C GLY A 100 62.08 13.20 -16.64
N ASN A 101 61.59 14.02 -17.59
CA ASN A 101 62.15 14.09 -18.92
C ASN A 101 61.77 15.44 -19.55
N GLU A 102 62.72 16.37 -19.59
CA GLU A 102 62.65 17.52 -20.48
C GLU A 102 62.67 17.00 -21.93
N VAL A 103 61.78 17.52 -22.78
CA VAL A 103 62.11 18.23 -24.03
C VAL A 103 60.80 18.56 -24.75
N GLY A 104 60.50 19.86 -24.86
CA GLY A 104 59.72 20.40 -25.99
C GLY A 104 58.26 20.76 -25.72
N ALA A 105 58.01 22.04 -25.38
CA ALA A 105 57.20 22.97 -26.21
C ALA A 105 56.59 24.11 -25.35
N PRO A 106 56.94 25.39 -25.57
CA PRO A 106 56.35 26.54 -24.87
C PRO A 106 54.87 26.83 -25.26
N ARG A 107 54.21 25.94 -26.01
CA ARG A 107 52.82 26.09 -26.48
C ARG A 107 51.75 25.43 -25.60
N ALA A 108 52.13 24.58 -24.64
CA ALA A 108 51.17 23.89 -23.77
C ALA A 108 50.70 24.77 -22.58
N ALA A 109 51.54 25.68 -22.09
CA ALA A 109 51.21 26.57 -20.97
C ALA A 109 50.02 27.51 -21.27
N GLY A 110 49.90 28.00 -22.50
CA GLY A 110 48.80 28.88 -22.91
C GLY A 110 47.43 28.20 -22.98
N LYS A 111 47.39 26.89 -23.29
CA LYS A 111 46.13 26.12 -23.36
C LYS A 111 45.56 25.83 -21.98
N ASN A 112 46.42 25.53 -21.00
CA ASN A 112 46.00 25.32 -19.61
C ASN A 112 45.53 26.63 -18.95
N ALA A 113 46.17 27.76 -19.24
CA ALA A 113 45.71 29.07 -18.79
C ALA A 113 44.32 29.42 -19.36
N SER A 114 44.09 29.15 -20.65
CA SER A 114 42.79 29.38 -21.29
C SER A 114 41.67 28.48 -20.75
N ARG A 115 41.96 27.21 -20.45
CA ARG A 115 41.00 26.30 -19.80
C ARG A 115 40.67 26.75 -18.38
N LYS A 116 41.66 27.13 -17.58
CA LYS A 116 41.45 27.69 -16.22
C LYS A 116 40.61 28.96 -16.25
N GLN A 117 40.84 29.85 -17.23
CA GLN A 117 40.04 31.06 -17.39
C GLN A 117 38.57 30.76 -17.75
N ARG A 118 38.33 29.81 -18.67
CA ARG A 118 36.96 29.39 -19.03
C ARG A 118 36.22 28.76 -17.84
N ASN A 119 36.89 27.90 -17.07
CA ASN A 119 36.28 27.31 -15.88
C ASN A 119 35.98 28.39 -14.82
N ALA A 120 36.92 29.31 -14.57
CA ALA A 120 36.68 30.43 -13.65
C ALA A 120 35.52 31.34 -14.10
N GLU A 121 35.33 31.55 -15.42
CA GLU A 121 34.18 32.27 -15.96
C GLU A 121 32.87 31.47 -15.82
N ALA A 122 32.89 30.15 -16.00
CA ALA A 122 31.75 29.26 -15.76
C ALA A 122 31.34 29.27 -14.28
N CYS A 123 32.27 29.09 -13.34
CA CYS A 123 32.00 29.20 -11.91
C CYS A 123 31.42 30.58 -11.53
N ARG A 124 31.93 31.67 -12.13
CA ARG A 124 31.38 33.02 -11.90
C ARG A 124 29.95 33.15 -12.42
N ARG A 125 29.62 32.54 -13.57
CA ARG A 125 28.26 32.52 -14.12
C ARG A 125 27.31 31.68 -13.27
N SER A 126 27.72 30.47 -12.86
CA SER A 126 26.94 29.60 -11.98
C SER A 126 26.65 30.27 -10.64
N ARG A 127 27.66 30.86 -9.99
CA ARG A 127 27.47 31.65 -8.74
C ARG A 127 26.52 32.82 -8.92
N ARG A 128 26.59 33.55 -10.05
CA ARG A 128 25.63 34.63 -10.36
C ARG A 128 24.22 34.11 -10.59
N LYS A 129 24.05 32.97 -11.26
CA LYS A 129 22.75 32.32 -11.50
C LYS A 129 22.13 31.83 -10.18
N ARG A 130 22.90 31.13 -9.33
CA ARG A 130 22.46 30.71 -7.98
C ARG A 130 22.08 31.94 -7.13
N LYS A 131 22.91 33.00 -7.14
CA LYS A 131 22.59 34.25 -6.43
C LYS A 131 21.28 34.88 -6.93
N ALA A 132 21.10 34.99 -8.25
CA ALA A 132 19.88 35.54 -8.83
C ALA A 132 18.64 34.68 -8.51
N ALA A 133 18.78 33.35 -8.47
CA ALA A 133 17.71 32.45 -8.06
C ALA A 133 17.34 32.64 -6.58
N VAL A 134 18.32 32.74 -5.68
CA VAL A 134 18.11 33.03 -4.25
C VAL A 134 17.45 34.40 -4.06
N ASP A 135 17.91 35.42 -4.78
CA ASP A 135 17.35 36.77 -4.71
C ASP A 135 15.89 36.78 -5.23
N ASN A 136 15.59 36.04 -6.31
CA ASN A 136 14.22 35.87 -6.82
C ASN A 136 13.32 35.14 -5.82
N LEU A 137 13.82 34.08 -5.17
CA LEU A 137 13.07 33.34 -4.16
C LEU A 137 12.80 34.20 -2.92
N ARG A 138 13.78 35.01 -2.49
CA ARG A 138 13.60 35.97 -1.39
C ARG A 138 12.54 37.00 -1.72
N LYS A 139 12.62 37.62 -2.90
CA LYS A 139 11.60 38.57 -3.37
C LYS A 139 10.22 37.93 -3.45
N ARG A 140 10.14 36.67 -3.90
CA ARG A 140 8.86 35.95 -3.96
C ARG A 140 8.29 35.65 -2.57
N ASN A 141 9.14 35.33 -1.59
CA ASN A 141 8.72 35.18 -0.21
C ASN A 141 8.24 36.51 0.38
N GLU A 142 8.94 37.62 0.13
CA GLU A 142 8.50 38.96 0.54
C GLU A 142 7.12 39.28 -0.06
N GLU A 143 6.89 39.03 -1.35
CA GLU A 143 5.57 39.21 -2.00
C GLU A 143 4.47 38.34 -1.38
N LEU A 144 4.80 37.12 -0.94
CA LEU A 144 3.86 36.21 -0.29
C LEU A 144 3.57 36.62 1.15
N GLU A 145 4.55 37.15 1.87
CA GLU A 145 4.40 37.72 3.21
C GLU A 145 3.53 38.97 3.18
N GLU A 146 3.77 39.88 2.23
CA GLU A 146 2.91 41.06 2.00
C GLU A 146 1.47 40.64 1.68
N ALA A 147 1.29 39.63 0.82
CA ALA A 147 -0.04 39.12 0.50
C ALA A 147 -0.73 38.50 1.73
N ARG A 148 0.02 37.75 2.56
CA ARG A 148 -0.47 37.18 3.81
C ARG A 148 -0.93 38.27 4.77
N ASP A 149 -0.17 39.35 4.92
CA ASP A 149 -0.49 40.45 5.82
C ASP A 149 -1.77 41.18 5.37
N VAL A 150 -1.93 41.43 4.06
CA VAL A 150 -3.18 41.97 3.49
C VAL A 150 -4.38 41.07 3.80
N TYR A 151 -4.21 39.73 3.74
CA TYR A 151 -5.29 38.81 4.11
C TYR A 151 -5.59 38.82 5.61
N LEU A 152 -4.57 38.90 6.47
CA LEU A 152 -4.75 38.96 7.91
C LEU A 152 -5.45 40.25 8.35
N GLU A 153 -5.09 41.40 7.76
CA GLU A 153 -5.79 42.67 7.97
C GLU A 153 -7.26 42.55 7.56
N ARG A 154 -7.54 41.92 6.41
CA ARG A 154 -8.92 41.72 5.95
C ARG A 154 -9.71 40.79 6.86
N ILE A 155 -9.09 39.75 7.39
CA ILE A 155 -9.71 38.85 8.37
C ILE A 155 -10.05 39.62 9.65
N ALA A 156 -9.13 40.45 10.15
CA ALA A 156 -9.37 41.28 11.32
C ALA A 156 -10.53 42.28 11.09
N GLU A 157 -10.59 42.91 9.91
CA GLU A 157 -11.70 43.80 9.53
C GLU A 157 -13.04 43.05 9.49
N LEU A 158 -13.08 41.86 8.90
CA LEU A 158 -14.29 41.03 8.84
C LEU A 158 -14.72 40.53 10.22
N GLN A 159 -13.78 40.17 11.08
CA GLN A 159 -14.06 39.79 12.46
C GLN A 159 -14.62 40.97 13.26
N LEU A 160 -14.12 42.19 13.04
CA LEU A 160 -14.62 43.41 13.67
C LEU A 160 -16.03 43.75 13.15
N GLN A 161 -16.28 43.60 11.85
CA GLN A 161 -17.62 43.75 11.26
C GLN A 161 -18.61 42.70 11.78
N LEU A 162 -18.20 41.43 11.90
CA LEU A 162 -19.02 40.37 12.51
C LEU A 162 -19.29 40.67 13.99
N GLY A 163 -18.29 41.15 14.74
CA GLY A 163 -18.47 41.58 16.13
C GLY A 163 -19.47 42.73 16.25
N ALA A 164 -19.36 43.75 15.39
CA ALA A 164 -20.28 44.88 15.36
C ALA A 164 -21.72 44.45 15.01
N LEU A 165 -21.89 43.53 14.06
CA LEU A 165 -23.19 42.97 13.69
C LEU A 165 -23.81 42.14 14.82
N LYS A 166 -22.99 41.34 15.54
CA LYS A 166 -23.42 40.57 16.72
C LYS A 166 -23.88 41.49 17.87
N HIS A 167 -23.22 42.63 18.07
CA HIS A 167 -23.63 43.61 19.09
C HIS A 167 -24.87 44.43 18.70
N ALA A 168 -25.19 44.56 17.42
CA ALA A 168 -26.36 45.29 16.93
C ALA A 168 -27.68 44.50 17.02
N GLY A 169 -27.65 43.22 17.42
CA GLY A 169 -28.85 42.40 17.66
C GLY A 169 -29.68 42.05 16.41
N VAL A 170 -29.19 42.40 15.21
CA VAL A 170 -29.82 42.05 13.94
C VAL A 170 -29.00 40.93 13.29
N ASN A 171 -29.30 39.69 13.68
CA ASN A 171 -28.73 38.50 13.05
C ASN A 171 -29.40 38.26 11.70
N ASP A 172 -28.91 38.89 10.64
CA ASP A 172 -29.27 38.54 9.28
C ASP A 172 -28.49 37.28 8.84
N ILE A 173 -29.02 36.12 9.25
CA ILE A 173 -28.49 34.78 8.96
C ILE A 173 -28.34 34.55 7.45
N ALA A 174 -29.13 35.24 6.61
CA ALA A 174 -29.01 35.12 5.16
C ALA A 174 -27.72 35.78 4.66
N ARG A 175 -27.42 36.98 5.15
CA ARG A 175 -26.18 37.71 4.81
C ARG A 175 -24.92 37.02 5.35
N GLU A 176 -24.99 36.45 6.55
CA GLU A 176 -23.89 35.65 7.13
C GLU A 176 -23.61 34.39 6.30
N ASN A 177 -24.65 33.65 5.91
CA ASN A 177 -24.51 32.48 5.04
C ASN A 177 -23.99 32.84 3.64
N GLU A 178 -24.39 33.98 3.09
CA GLU A 178 -23.91 34.46 1.80
C GLU A 178 -22.41 34.79 1.84
N LEU A 179 -21.95 35.47 2.89
CA LEU A 179 -20.54 35.77 3.13
C LEU A 179 -19.73 34.48 3.32
N LEU A 180 -20.20 33.54 4.13
CA LEU A 180 -19.54 32.23 4.31
C LEU A 180 -19.44 31.45 3.00
N ARG A 181 -20.48 31.45 2.17
CA ARG A 181 -20.46 30.78 0.85
C ARG A 181 -19.54 31.49 -0.15
N ALA A 182 -19.39 32.80 -0.07
CA ALA A 182 -18.44 33.55 -0.90
C ALA A 182 -17.00 33.26 -0.48
N GLU A 183 -16.73 33.22 0.84
CA GLU A 183 -15.43 32.87 1.40
C GLU A 183 -15.02 31.44 1.03
N ILE A 184 -15.93 30.46 1.19
CA ILE A 184 -15.69 29.05 0.80
C ILE A 184 -15.37 28.95 -0.70
N ARG A 185 -16.10 29.67 -1.57
CA ARG A 185 -15.82 29.69 -3.02
C ARG A 185 -14.44 30.27 -3.32
N LYS A 186 -14.05 31.34 -2.61
CA LYS A 186 -12.74 31.98 -2.76
C LYS A 186 -11.60 31.08 -2.25
N HIS A 187 -11.77 30.41 -1.11
CA HIS A 187 -10.82 29.42 -0.60
C HIS A 187 -10.68 28.22 -1.54
N LYS A 188 -11.80 27.67 -2.04
CA LYS A 188 -11.78 26.60 -3.05
C LYS A 188 -11.06 27.03 -4.33
N ALA A 189 -11.26 28.26 -4.79
CA ALA A 189 -10.56 28.79 -5.95
C ALA A 189 -9.06 29.00 -5.70
N SER A 190 -8.67 29.45 -4.49
CA SER A 190 -7.28 29.59 -4.09
C SER A 190 -6.58 28.23 -4.01
N ILE A 191 -7.21 27.24 -3.36
CA ILE A 191 -6.73 25.86 -3.30
C ILE A 191 -6.64 25.28 -4.70
N ALA A 192 -7.63 25.48 -5.57
CA ALA A 192 -7.56 25.03 -6.95
C ALA A 192 -6.42 25.69 -7.75
N LYS A 193 -6.06 26.95 -7.46
CA LYS A 193 -4.89 27.61 -8.06
C LYS A 193 -3.57 27.06 -7.53
N ILE A 194 -3.49 26.75 -6.24
CA ILE A 194 -2.31 26.10 -5.63
C ILE A 194 -2.16 24.69 -6.22
N ILE A 195 -3.23 23.91 -6.23
CA ILE A 195 -3.28 22.57 -6.84
C ILE A 195 -2.85 22.67 -8.29
N ARG A 196 -3.44 23.57 -9.11
CA ARG A 196 -3.01 23.78 -10.50
C ARG A 196 -1.54 24.15 -10.60
N ALA A 197 -1.05 25.10 -9.81
CA ALA A 197 0.36 25.47 -9.81
C ALA A 197 1.28 24.31 -9.40
N THR A 198 0.84 23.38 -8.55
CA THR A 198 1.58 22.17 -8.17
C THR A 198 1.40 21.00 -9.14
N THR A 199 0.24 20.87 -9.82
CA THR A 199 -0.03 19.80 -10.80
C THR A 199 0.47 20.15 -12.20
N GLU A 200 0.58 21.45 -12.51
CA GLU A 200 1.16 22.00 -13.75
C GLU A 200 2.67 22.29 -13.58
N ALA A 201 3.22 22.18 -12.37
CA ALA A 201 4.66 22.23 -12.15
C ALA A 201 5.33 20.94 -12.69
N PRO A 202 6.38 21.08 -13.50
CA PRO A 202 7.12 19.95 -14.02
C PRO A 202 7.88 19.28 -12.88
N ASN A 203 7.70 17.96 -12.76
CA ASN A 203 8.47 17.03 -11.93
C ASN A 203 8.53 17.37 -10.44
N VAL A 204 7.70 16.68 -9.64
CA VAL A 204 8.03 16.46 -8.21
C VAL A 204 9.48 16.00 -8.15
N LEU A 205 10.32 16.72 -7.39
CA LEU A 205 11.74 16.39 -7.26
C LEU A 205 11.90 14.93 -6.80
N PRO A 206 12.91 14.17 -7.27
CA PRO A 206 13.11 12.78 -6.86
C PRO A 206 13.12 12.60 -5.33
N GLU A 207 13.69 13.55 -4.59
CA GLU A 207 13.73 13.56 -3.13
C GLU A 207 12.34 13.76 -2.51
N GLU A 208 11.51 14.61 -3.12
CA GLU A 208 10.14 14.81 -2.68
C GLU A 208 9.27 13.59 -2.98
N ARG A 209 9.48 12.93 -4.13
CA ARG A 209 8.84 11.64 -4.45
C ARG A 209 9.22 10.57 -3.44
N LEU A 210 10.51 10.45 -3.10
CA LEU A 210 11.00 9.54 -2.08
C LEU A 210 10.33 9.82 -0.74
N ARG A 211 10.35 11.07 -0.29
CA ARG A 211 9.74 11.47 0.99
C ARG A 211 8.25 11.13 1.06
N LEU A 212 7.50 11.36 -0.03
CA LEU A 212 6.07 11.04 -0.10
C LEU A 212 5.83 9.54 -0.10
N LEU A 213 6.66 8.75 -0.81
CA LEU A 213 6.60 7.29 -0.77
C LEU A 213 6.93 6.74 0.62
N GLU A 214 7.99 7.23 1.27
CA GLU A 214 8.35 6.84 2.63
C GLU A 214 7.24 7.18 3.63
N THR A 215 6.64 8.36 3.51
CA THR A 215 5.48 8.75 4.33
C THR A 215 4.32 7.77 4.12
N SER A 216 4.01 7.41 2.87
CA SER A 216 2.96 6.44 2.57
C SER A 216 3.29 5.05 3.12
N ILE A 217 4.55 4.62 3.08
CA ILE A 217 5.02 3.36 3.66
C ILE A 217 4.84 3.35 5.17
N ASP A 218 5.28 4.40 5.86
CA ASP A 218 5.16 4.52 7.31
C ASP A 218 3.70 4.67 7.77
N ASP A 219 2.86 5.35 6.99
CA ASP A 219 1.42 5.43 7.23
C ASP A 219 0.76 4.05 7.14
N ASN A 220 1.09 3.25 6.12
CA ASN A 220 0.58 1.89 5.97
C ASN A 220 0.96 1.00 7.16
N LEU A 221 2.25 1.03 7.55
CA LEU A 221 2.73 0.30 8.73
C LEU A 221 2.03 0.75 10.00
N SER A 222 1.85 2.06 10.17
CA SER A 222 1.19 2.65 11.34
C SER A 222 -0.31 2.30 11.39
N GLN A 223 -0.99 2.19 10.25
CA GLN A 223 -2.38 1.74 10.20
C GLN A 223 -2.53 0.28 10.66
N ILE A 224 -1.65 -0.62 10.21
CA ILE A 224 -1.67 -2.03 10.65
C ILE A 224 -1.39 -2.14 12.15
N ILE A 225 -0.35 -1.47 12.64
CA ILE A 225 -0.01 -1.46 14.07
C ILE A 225 -1.14 -0.81 14.89
N GLY A 226 -1.71 0.28 14.38
CA GLY A 226 -2.84 0.97 14.97
C GLY A 226 -4.02 0.02 15.15
N LEU A 227 -4.49 -0.62 14.08
CA LEU A 227 -5.58 -1.59 14.16
C LEU A 227 -5.27 -2.77 15.07
N ALA A 228 -4.02 -3.22 15.13
CA ALA A 228 -3.61 -4.28 16.06
C ALA A 228 -3.83 -3.88 17.52
N HIS A 229 -3.66 -2.59 17.84
CA HIS A 229 -3.78 -2.02 19.18
C HIS A 229 -5.17 -1.46 19.53
N THR A 230 -5.87 -0.84 18.58
CA THR A 230 -6.93 0.15 18.92
C THR A 230 -8.32 -0.44 19.11
N SER A 231 -8.63 -1.63 18.60
CA SER A 231 -9.99 -2.14 18.74
C SER A 231 -10.13 -2.91 20.06
N ALA A 232 -10.80 -2.26 21.02
CA ALA A 232 -11.24 -2.87 22.27
C ALA A 232 -12.48 -3.76 22.07
N THR A 233 -13.08 -3.77 20.88
CA THR A 233 -14.41 -4.32 20.58
C THR A 233 -14.37 -5.21 19.34
N TRP A 234 -13.50 -6.22 19.36
CA TRP A 234 -13.48 -7.25 18.33
C TRP A 234 -14.59 -8.27 18.55
N THR A 235 -15.46 -8.48 17.57
CA THR A 235 -16.44 -9.56 17.60
C THR A 235 -15.75 -10.86 17.20
N PRO A 236 -15.73 -11.90 18.07
CA PRO A 236 -15.13 -13.18 17.75
C PRO A 236 -15.92 -13.92 16.67
N LEU A 237 -15.20 -14.62 15.81
CA LEU A 237 -15.75 -15.51 14.79
C LEU A 237 -15.42 -16.97 15.13
N ASN A 238 -15.98 -17.91 14.38
CA ASN A 238 -15.71 -19.32 14.54
C ASN A 238 -14.20 -19.60 14.46
N THR A 239 -13.67 -20.30 15.47
CA THR A 239 -12.26 -20.71 15.49
C THR A 239 -12.00 -21.68 14.36
N LEU A 240 -10.92 -21.46 13.62
CA LEU A 240 -10.54 -22.31 12.50
C LEU A 240 -9.36 -23.20 12.90
N HIS A 241 -9.49 -24.48 12.61
CA HIS A 241 -8.43 -25.45 12.82
C HIS A 241 -7.89 -25.90 11.47
N SER A 242 -6.62 -25.64 11.25
CA SER A 242 -5.91 -26.10 10.05
C SER A 242 -5.57 -27.59 10.13
N ALA A 243 -5.27 -28.21 8.99
CA ALA A 243 -4.92 -29.63 8.93
C ALA A 243 -3.61 -29.96 9.66
N THR A 244 -2.72 -28.97 9.77
CA THR A 244 -1.45 -29.08 10.51
C THR A 244 -1.57 -28.81 12.00
N GLY A 245 -2.78 -28.54 12.51
CA GLY A 245 -3.05 -28.28 13.93
C GLY A 245 -2.85 -26.83 14.37
N ILE A 246 -2.51 -25.91 13.46
CA ILE A 246 -2.52 -24.47 13.74
C ILE A 246 -3.96 -24.04 13.95
N THR A 247 -4.19 -23.31 15.04
CA THR A 247 -5.50 -22.74 15.36
C THR A 247 -5.47 -21.24 15.07
N ALA A 248 -6.46 -20.79 14.30
CA ALA A 248 -6.67 -19.40 13.97
C ALA A 248 -7.90 -18.87 14.68
N PHE A 249 -7.78 -17.69 15.29
CA PHE A 249 -8.84 -17.00 16.01
C PHE A 249 -9.26 -15.76 15.24
N PRO A 250 -10.13 -15.91 14.22
CA PRO A 250 -10.65 -14.78 13.48
C PRO A 250 -11.57 -13.94 14.35
N ARG A 251 -11.49 -12.63 14.15
CA ARG A 251 -12.36 -11.63 14.74
C ARG A 251 -12.64 -10.54 13.71
N HIS A 252 -13.72 -9.82 13.87
CA HIS A 252 -14.04 -8.71 12.99
C HIS A 252 -14.57 -7.50 13.74
N GLN A 253 -14.56 -6.38 13.04
CA GLN A 253 -15.10 -5.11 13.50
C GLN A 253 -15.74 -4.38 12.32
N LEU A 254 -16.96 -3.88 12.54
CA LEU A 254 -17.67 -3.03 11.60
C LEU A 254 -17.48 -1.57 12.02
N LEU A 255 -17.17 -0.70 11.06
CA LEU A 255 -16.88 0.70 11.29
C LEU A 255 -17.81 1.61 10.46
N PRO A 256 -18.40 2.68 11.06
CA PRO A 256 -18.24 3.09 12.46
C PRO A 256 -18.83 2.08 13.45
N GLU A 257 -18.23 1.98 14.64
CA GLU A 257 -18.69 1.05 15.68
C GLU A 257 -20.13 1.38 16.09
N HIS A 258 -20.92 0.32 16.35
CA HIS A 258 -22.34 0.41 16.74
C HIS A 258 -23.27 1.11 15.75
N ALA A 259 -22.79 1.46 14.56
CA ALA A 259 -23.63 1.95 13.48
C ALA A 259 -24.55 0.83 12.97
N PRO A 260 -25.77 1.14 12.51
CA PRO A 260 -26.59 0.16 11.80
C PRO A 260 -25.86 -0.32 10.55
N LEU A 261 -26.12 -1.57 10.12
CA LEU A 261 -25.41 -2.22 9.00
C LEU A 261 -25.40 -1.38 7.70
N GLU A 262 -26.46 -0.60 7.47
CA GLU A 262 -26.63 0.29 6.31
C GLU A 262 -25.68 1.51 6.34
N GLU A 263 -25.22 1.91 7.52
CA GLU A 263 -24.30 3.02 7.73
C GLU A 263 -22.84 2.57 7.90
N VAL A 264 -22.59 1.26 7.95
CA VAL A 264 -21.24 0.71 7.98
C VAL A 264 -20.54 1.06 6.68
N LYS A 265 -19.32 1.58 6.80
CA LYS A 265 -18.49 2.00 5.66
C LYS A 265 -17.27 1.13 5.48
N ARG A 266 -16.86 0.43 6.53
CA ARG A 266 -15.64 -0.34 6.55
C ARG A 266 -15.81 -1.56 7.40
N TRP A 267 -15.20 -2.64 6.93
CA TRP A 267 -15.09 -3.87 7.66
C TRP A 267 -13.62 -4.18 7.85
N THR A 268 -13.29 -4.56 9.08
CA THR A 268 -11.93 -4.91 9.49
C THR A 268 -11.96 -6.31 10.07
N CYS A 269 -11.01 -7.14 9.66
CA CYS A 269 -10.78 -8.46 10.18
C CYS A 269 -9.41 -8.57 10.80
N ARG A 270 -9.34 -9.33 11.86
CA ARG A 270 -8.12 -9.70 12.55
C ARG A 270 -8.11 -11.22 12.71
N VAL A 271 -7.00 -11.86 12.40
CA VAL A 271 -6.83 -13.31 12.59
C VAL A 271 -5.56 -13.56 13.37
N ASP A 272 -5.71 -14.14 14.55
CA ASP A 272 -4.60 -14.47 15.43
C ASP A 272 -4.23 -15.95 15.26
N PHE A 273 -3.02 -16.23 14.79
CA PHE A 273 -2.43 -17.56 14.71
C PHE A 273 -1.45 -17.73 15.86
N CYS A 274 -1.89 -18.50 16.84
CA CYS A 274 -1.14 -18.70 18.07
C CYS A 274 -0.09 -19.80 17.90
N ASP A 275 1.02 -19.65 18.63
CA ASP A 275 1.93 -20.74 18.91
C ASP A 275 2.59 -21.39 17.66
N VAL A 276 2.90 -20.57 16.66
CA VAL A 276 3.45 -21.02 15.36
C VAL A 276 4.87 -21.59 15.55
N PRO A 277 5.15 -22.83 15.11
CA PRO A 277 6.42 -23.52 15.39
C PRO A 277 7.57 -23.07 14.47
N SER A 278 7.82 -21.77 14.41
CA SER A 278 8.91 -21.16 13.67
C SER A 278 9.36 -19.84 14.29
N SER A 279 10.58 -19.40 13.99
CA SER A 279 11.05 -18.10 14.44
C SER A 279 10.34 -16.96 13.70
N ALA A 280 10.05 -15.86 14.40
CA ALA A 280 9.44 -14.68 13.81
C ALA A 280 10.19 -14.16 12.57
N HIS A 281 11.53 -14.17 12.62
CA HIS A 281 12.37 -13.73 11.49
C HIS A 281 12.13 -14.56 10.22
N LEU A 282 12.27 -15.89 10.30
CA LEU A 282 12.10 -16.77 9.13
C LEU A 282 10.68 -16.71 8.54
N ILE A 283 9.65 -16.62 9.39
CA ILE A 283 8.27 -16.44 8.93
C ILE A 283 8.10 -15.10 8.23
N SER A 284 8.61 -14.01 8.81
CA SER A 284 8.52 -12.68 8.20
C SER A 284 9.26 -12.59 6.86
N GLU A 285 10.38 -13.29 6.72
CA GLU A 285 11.14 -13.38 5.48
C GLU A 285 10.37 -14.16 4.42
N SER A 286 9.79 -15.30 4.79
CA SER A 286 8.94 -16.12 3.93
C SER A 286 7.69 -15.35 3.45
N LEU A 287 7.05 -14.58 4.33
CA LEU A 287 5.94 -13.69 4.00
C LEU A 287 6.37 -12.62 2.99
N TRP A 288 7.48 -11.94 3.25
CA TRP A 288 8.01 -10.92 2.35
C TRP A 288 8.36 -11.48 0.97
N GLN A 289 9.02 -12.64 0.92
CA GLN A 289 9.35 -13.29 -0.36
C GLN A 289 8.10 -13.60 -1.18
N SER A 290 7.01 -14.04 -0.54
CA SER A 290 5.74 -14.26 -1.23
C SER A 290 5.08 -12.97 -1.71
N GLU A 291 5.26 -11.86 -1.00
CA GLU A 291 4.80 -10.52 -1.45
C GLU A 291 5.68 -9.94 -2.57
N CYS A 292 6.91 -10.40 -2.72
CA CYS A 292 7.80 -10.02 -3.82
C CYS A 292 7.65 -10.94 -5.04
N ASP A 293 7.20 -12.18 -4.86
CA ASP A 293 7.09 -13.18 -5.93
C ASP A 293 5.80 -12.99 -6.75
N PRO A 294 5.91 -12.62 -8.05
CA PRO A 294 4.75 -12.46 -8.92
C PRO A 294 3.92 -13.73 -9.05
N GLU A 295 4.57 -14.91 -9.07
CA GLU A 295 3.88 -16.17 -9.30
C GLU A 295 3.10 -16.61 -8.04
N SER A 296 3.67 -16.41 -6.85
CA SER A 296 2.93 -16.57 -5.60
C SER A 296 1.71 -15.65 -5.55
N LYS A 297 1.86 -14.37 -5.94
CA LYS A 297 0.73 -13.43 -6.01
C LYS A 297 -0.35 -13.85 -6.99
N LYS A 298 0.02 -14.32 -8.19
CA LYS A 298 -0.95 -14.84 -9.15
C LYS A 298 -1.69 -16.05 -8.62
N ALA A 299 -0.97 -17.01 -8.02
CA ALA A 299 -1.58 -18.19 -7.43
C ALA A 299 -2.57 -17.86 -6.30
N ILE A 300 -2.34 -16.76 -5.57
CA ILE A 300 -3.25 -16.25 -4.54
C ILE A 300 -4.47 -15.57 -5.18
N HIS A 301 -4.25 -14.64 -6.10
CA HIS A 301 -5.28 -13.68 -6.51
C HIS A 301 -6.02 -14.04 -7.81
N GLU A 302 -5.39 -14.76 -8.74
CA GLU A 302 -5.96 -15.16 -10.04
C GLU A 302 -6.65 -16.52 -10.00
N ARG A 303 -6.98 -17.00 -8.79
CA ARG A 303 -7.76 -18.22 -8.62
C ARG A 303 -9.13 -18.04 -9.27
N ASP A 304 -9.62 -19.09 -9.94
CA ASP A 304 -10.99 -19.10 -10.46
C ASP A 304 -11.97 -19.13 -9.27
N TRP A 305 -12.55 -17.98 -8.98
CA TRP A 305 -13.68 -17.86 -8.07
C TRP A 305 -14.96 -18.03 -8.89
N ASP A 306 -15.91 -18.79 -8.36
CA ASP A 306 -17.22 -19.02 -8.99
C ASP A 306 -18.16 -17.81 -8.76
N ASP A 307 -17.64 -16.61 -9.00
CA ASP A 307 -18.34 -15.33 -8.78
C ASP A 307 -18.50 -14.50 -10.07
N GLY A 308 -18.01 -15.02 -11.20
CA GLY A 308 -18.08 -14.34 -12.50
C GLY A 308 -17.05 -13.21 -12.69
N PHE A 309 -16.05 -13.11 -11.81
CA PHE A 309 -14.96 -12.14 -11.93
C PHE A 309 -13.65 -12.81 -12.30
N LYS A 310 -12.99 -12.28 -13.34
CA LYS A 310 -11.58 -12.55 -13.64
C LYS A 310 -10.73 -11.55 -12.87
N ARG A 311 -9.79 -12.06 -12.10
CA ARG A 311 -8.85 -11.27 -11.30
C ARG A 311 -7.47 -11.41 -11.91
N LYS A 312 -6.72 -10.31 -11.99
CA LYS A 312 -5.36 -10.30 -12.51
C LYS A 312 -4.44 -9.56 -11.55
N VAL A 313 -3.25 -10.10 -11.33
CA VAL A 313 -2.19 -9.43 -10.59
C VAL A 313 -0.94 -9.33 -11.44
N GLU A 314 -0.49 -8.09 -11.63
CA GLU A 314 0.72 -7.77 -12.37
C GLU A 314 1.73 -7.14 -11.42
N SER A 315 2.97 -7.60 -11.44
CA SER A 315 4.04 -6.90 -10.75
C SER A 315 4.32 -5.58 -11.44
N TYR A 316 4.34 -4.50 -10.66
CA TYR A 316 4.46 -3.15 -11.16
C TYR A 316 5.86 -2.62 -10.82
N ARG A 317 6.70 -2.45 -11.85
CA ARG A 317 8.06 -1.90 -11.67
C ARG A 317 7.99 -0.38 -11.67
N VAL A 318 8.03 0.17 -10.47
CA VAL A 318 7.73 1.60 -10.20
C VAL A 318 8.91 2.49 -10.54
N PHE A 319 10.10 1.92 -10.43
CA PHE A 319 11.37 2.63 -10.56
C PHE A 319 12.01 2.41 -11.93
N GLU A 320 11.23 1.99 -12.94
CA GLU A 320 11.75 1.91 -14.30
C GLU A 320 12.23 3.30 -14.75
N GLY A 321 13.55 3.45 -14.90
CA GLY A 321 14.20 4.73 -15.17
C GLY A 321 14.54 5.59 -13.95
N GLN A 322 14.43 5.07 -12.72
CA GLN A 322 14.73 5.79 -11.46
C GLN A 322 15.60 4.95 -10.49
N PRO A 323 16.89 4.69 -10.83
CA PRO A 323 17.74 3.76 -10.08
C PRO A 323 18.04 4.20 -8.64
N GLU A 324 18.02 5.50 -8.36
CA GLU A 324 18.24 6.05 -7.01
C GLU A 324 17.13 5.68 -6.04
N LEU A 325 15.88 5.71 -6.52
CA LEU A 325 14.72 5.27 -5.75
C LEU A 325 14.74 3.76 -5.57
N GLU A 326 15.04 3.00 -6.63
CA GLU A 326 15.17 1.54 -6.53
C GLU A 326 16.22 1.12 -5.50
N LYS A 327 17.38 1.79 -5.49
CA LYS A 327 18.45 1.55 -4.50
C LYS A 327 18.01 1.84 -3.06
N THR A 328 17.16 2.86 -2.87
CA THR A 328 16.79 3.34 -1.53
C THR A 328 15.62 2.55 -0.94
N VAL A 329 14.60 2.26 -1.74
CA VAL A 329 13.35 1.64 -1.26
C VAL A 329 13.04 0.27 -1.87
N GLY A 330 13.74 -0.18 -2.91
CA GLY A 330 13.43 -1.42 -3.63
C GLY A 330 13.42 -2.67 -2.75
N ASP A 331 14.32 -2.78 -1.78
CA ASP A 331 14.39 -3.93 -0.85
C ASP A 331 13.26 -3.97 0.18
N ARG A 332 12.50 -2.87 0.29
CA ARG A 332 11.45 -2.65 1.29
C ARG A 332 10.10 -2.33 0.68
N LEU A 333 10.01 -2.27 -0.65
CA LEU A 333 8.81 -1.91 -1.38
C LEU A 333 8.62 -2.86 -2.58
N SER A 334 7.54 -3.61 -2.55
CA SER A 334 7.06 -4.41 -3.69
C SER A 334 5.74 -3.82 -4.14
N MET A 335 5.54 -3.68 -5.44
CA MET A 335 4.31 -3.09 -5.97
C MET A 335 3.65 -4.00 -6.98
N SER A 336 2.33 -4.04 -6.91
CA SER A 336 1.52 -4.86 -7.78
C SER A 336 0.24 -4.14 -8.16
N ARG A 337 -0.11 -4.23 -9.43
CA ARG A 337 -1.40 -3.81 -9.96
C ARG A 337 -2.37 -4.97 -9.85
N TYR A 338 -3.51 -4.70 -9.22
CA TYR A 338 -4.63 -5.63 -9.13
C TYR A 338 -5.77 -5.12 -9.99
N SER A 339 -6.35 -5.98 -10.82
CA SER A 339 -7.53 -5.66 -11.61
C SER A 339 -8.61 -6.73 -11.50
N GLU A 340 -9.87 -6.28 -11.42
CA GLU A 340 -11.05 -7.14 -11.47
C GLU A 340 -11.87 -6.82 -12.72
N VAL A 341 -12.17 -7.85 -13.49
CA VAL A 341 -12.95 -7.79 -14.72
C VAL A 341 -14.17 -8.69 -14.55
N LYS A 342 -15.37 -8.11 -14.68
CA LYS A 342 -16.61 -8.89 -14.69
C LYS A 342 -16.81 -9.47 -16.09
N VAL A 343 -17.05 -10.77 -16.17
CA VAL A 343 -17.37 -11.45 -17.42
C VAL A 343 -18.89 -11.53 -17.55
N GLY A 344 -19.45 -10.84 -18.53
CA GLY A 344 -20.88 -10.90 -18.85
C GLY A 344 -21.29 -12.26 -19.42
N GLU A 345 -22.60 -12.54 -19.43
CA GLU A 345 -23.15 -13.77 -20.04
C GLU A 345 -22.87 -13.87 -21.54
N ASP A 346 -22.71 -12.72 -22.20
CA ASP A 346 -22.31 -12.57 -23.60
C ASP A 346 -20.80 -12.73 -23.83
N GLY A 347 -20.03 -12.96 -22.76
CA GLY A 347 -18.57 -13.01 -22.77
C GLY A 347 -17.90 -11.64 -22.78
N ASN A 348 -18.65 -10.54 -22.73
CA ASN A 348 -18.05 -9.21 -22.68
C ASN A 348 -17.40 -8.94 -21.33
N GLU A 349 -16.17 -8.45 -21.39
CA GLU A 349 -15.36 -8.15 -20.21
C GLU A 349 -15.50 -6.67 -19.83
N THR A 350 -15.96 -6.41 -18.62
CA THR A 350 -16.08 -5.05 -18.07
C THR A 350 -15.09 -4.86 -16.94
N LEU A 351 -14.15 -3.92 -17.09
CA LEU A 351 -13.24 -3.56 -15.99
C LEU A 351 -14.03 -2.92 -14.85
N MET A 352 -14.05 -3.63 -13.72
CA MET A 352 -14.77 -3.22 -12.51
C MET A 352 -13.85 -2.39 -11.63
N HIS A 353 -12.65 -2.91 -11.37
CA HIS A 353 -11.69 -2.33 -10.46
C HIS A 353 -10.26 -2.43 -11.01
N SER A 354 -9.45 -1.40 -10.77
CA SER A 354 -8.01 -1.41 -11.01
C SER A 354 -7.33 -0.55 -9.95
N MET A 355 -6.48 -1.17 -9.13
CA MET A 355 -5.75 -0.52 -8.05
C MET A 355 -4.26 -0.88 -8.11
N VAL A 356 -3.41 0.00 -7.57
CA VAL A 356 -2.01 -0.32 -7.32
C VAL A 356 -1.79 -0.44 -5.83
N CYS A 357 -1.34 -1.61 -5.42
CA CYS A 357 -1.00 -1.93 -4.05
C CYS A 357 0.52 -1.91 -3.88
N SER A 358 0.98 -1.38 -2.76
CA SER A 358 2.35 -1.55 -2.29
C SER A 358 2.39 -2.46 -1.09
N ALA A 359 3.24 -3.47 -1.15
CA ALA A 359 3.71 -4.25 -0.02
C ALA A 359 5.02 -3.63 0.52
N THR A 360 5.13 -3.54 1.84
CA THR A 360 6.30 -3.06 2.55
C THR A 360 6.61 -3.94 3.75
N ARG A 361 7.88 -3.94 4.18
CA ARG A 361 8.31 -4.63 5.40
C ARG A 361 9.10 -3.72 6.32
N ALA A 362 8.92 -3.92 7.61
CA ALA A 362 9.70 -3.26 8.66
C ALA A 362 9.87 -4.15 9.89
N CYS A 363 10.90 -3.86 10.68
CA CYS A 363 11.04 -4.36 12.04
C CYS A 363 10.79 -3.17 12.98
N LYS A 364 9.80 -3.28 13.87
CA LYS A 364 9.40 -2.21 14.78
C LYS A 364 9.48 -2.72 16.22
N VAL A 365 9.89 -1.84 17.13
CA VAL A 365 9.94 -2.15 18.56
C VAL A 365 8.56 -1.86 19.13
N LEU A 366 7.81 -2.91 19.47
CA LEU A 366 6.42 -2.85 19.95
C LEU A 366 6.31 -3.50 21.33
N VAL A 367 5.14 -3.42 21.96
CA VAL A 367 4.82 -4.17 23.19
C VAL A 367 3.93 -5.36 22.80
N PRO A 368 4.47 -6.58 22.63
CA PRO A 368 3.75 -7.78 22.24
C PRO A 368 2.40 -7.99 22.94
N ARG A 369 2.39 -7.89 24.27
CA ARG A 369 1.19 -8.11 25.09
C ARG A 369 0.07 -7.11 24.83
N ALA A 370 0.40 -5.92 24.34
CA ALA A 370 -0.60 -4.92 23.98
C ALA A 370 -1.20 -5.16 22.58
N LEU A 371 -0.67 -6.13 21.84
CA LEU A 371 -1.17 -6.51 20.53
C LEU A 371 -2.23 -7.60 20.62
N LEU A 372 -2.22 -8.47 21.64
CA LEU A 372 -3.28 -9.46 21.83
C LEU A 372 -4.54 -8.80 22.42
N PRO A 373 -5.74 -9.13 21.90
CA PRO A 373 -6.97 -8.66 22.50
C PRO A 373 -7.07 -9.26 23.90
N LYS A 374 -7.47 -8.44 24.88
CA LYS A 374 -7.93 -8.96 26.17
C LYS A 374 -9.25 -9.65 25.89
N ASP A 375 -9.24 -10.97 25.78
CA ASP A 375 -10.47 -11.72 25.67
C ASP A 375 -11.14 -11.68 27.06
N ASP A 376 -12.27 -10.98 27.17
CA ASP A 376 -13.07 -10.97 28.39
C ASP A 376 -13.72 -12.34 28.64
N ASN A 377 -13.79 -13.20 27.61
CA ASN A 377 -14.12 -14.60 27.75
C ASN A 377 -12.86 -15.39 28.15
N GLU A 378 -12.76 -15.72 29.45
CA GLU A 378 -11.68 -16.52 30.03
C GLU A 378 -11.49 -17.92 29.40
N ASP A 379 -12.40 -18.33 28.52
CA ASP A 379 -12.51 -19.70 28.01
C ASP A 379 -11.48 -20.07 26.92
N ASN A 380 -10.74 -19.11 26.34
CA ASN A 380 -9.73 -19.42 25.33
C ASN A 380 -8.34 -19.68 25.92
N ALA A 381 -8.16 -20.88 26.46
CA ALA A 381 -6.90 -21.32 27.09
C ALA A 381 -5.67 -21.16 26.18
N VAL A 382 -5.82 -21.29 24.86
CA VAL A 382 -4.71 -21.18 23.89
C VAL A 382 -4.22 -19.73 23.78
N LEU A 383 -5.14 -18.77 23.67
CA LEU A 383 -4.78 -17.34 23.63
C LEU A 383 -4.17 -16.88 24.95
N ARG A 384 -4.69 -17.38 26.08
CA ARG A 384 -4.12 -17.10 27.40
C ARG A 384 -2.70 -17.64 27.54
N ALA A 385 -2.48 -18.90 27.16
CA ALA A 385 -1.14 -19.48 27.15
C ALA A 385 -0.18 -18.70 26.24
N THR A 386 -0.67 -18.26 25.06
CA THR A 386 0.12 -17.43 24.14
C THR A 386 0.48 -16.09 24.77
N TYR A 387 -0.48 -15.43 25.44
CA TYR A 387 -0.26 -14.16 26.15
C TYR A 387 0.82 -14.29 27.23
N ASP A 388 0.77 -15.37 28.00
CA ASP A 388 1.73 -15.63 29.07
C ASP A 388 3.16 -15.87 28.52
N CYS A 389 3.27 -16.44 27.31
CA CYS A 389 4.55 -16.64 26.61
C CYS A 389 5.06 -15.40 25.84
N LEU A 390 4.29 -14.31 25.76
CA LEU A 390 4.77 -13.06 25.15
C LEU A 390 5.66 -12.28 26.11
N PRO A 391 6.73 -11.64 25.59
CA PRO A 391 7.59 -10.76 26.38
C PRO A 391 6.80 -9.67 27.11
N GLU A 392 7.17 -9.40 28.38
CA GLU A 392 6.51 -8.36 29.20
C GLU A 392 6.84 -6.94 28.73
N GLY A 393 8.02 -6.77 28.14
CA GLY A 393 8.56 -5.49 27.71
C GLY A 393 8.31 -5.17 26.25
N THR A 394 9.22 -4.36 25.69
CA THR A 394 9.25 -4.10 24.26
C THR A 394 10.07 -5.16 23.54
N GLU A 395 9.62 -5.56 22.37
CA GLU A 395 10.31 -6.55 21.54
C GLU A 395 10.31 -6.12 20.06
N ARG A 396 11.26 -6.66 19.29
CA ARG A 396 11.32 -6.49 17.85
C ARG A 396 10.26 -7.36 17.17
N CYS A 397 9.16 -6.72 16.76
CA CYS A 397 8.13 -7.36 15.94
C CYS A 397 8.41 -7.07 14.46
N HIS A 398 8.08 -8.04 13.61
CA HIS A 398 8.18 -7.90 12.17
C HIS A 398 6.82 -7.56 11.59
N VAL A 399 6.76 -6.57 10.71
CA VAL A 399 5.54 -6.13 10.05
C VAL A 399 5.72 -6.24 8.55
N VAL A 400 4.82 -6.94 7.87
CA VAL A 400 4.69 -6.95 6.41
C VAL A 400 3.31 -6.40 6.10
N SER A 401 3.24 -5.22 5.48
CA SER A 401 1.98 -4.51 5.23
C SER A 401 1.81 -4.28 3.74
N SER A 402 0.59 -4.46 3.25
CA SER A 402 0.20 -4.15 1.89
C SER A 402 -0.98 -3.18 1.91
N ALA A 403 -0.93 -2.13 1.10
CA ALA A 403 -2.03 -1.17 1.02
C ALA A 403 -2.17 -0.62 -0.38
N GLU A 404 -3.39 -0.18 -0.71
CA GLU A 404 -3.65 0.62 -1.90
C GLU A 404 -2.90 1.96 -1.78
N ILE A 405 -2.01 2.24 -2.74
CA ILE A 405 -1.28 3.50 -2.82
C ILE A 405 -1.50 4.23 -4.15
N THR A 406 -2.51 3.83 -4.92
CA THR A 406 -2.87 4.41 -6.22
C THR A 406 -2.85 5.95 -6.19
N LYS A 407 -3.42 6.55 -5.14
CA LYS A 407 -3.47 8.01 -4.95
C LYS A 407 -2.11 8.61 -4.64
N SER A 408 -1.33 7.99 -3.75
CA SER A 408 0.02 8.44 -3.44
C SER A 408 0.88 8.45 -4.71
N LEU A 409 0.78 7.41 -5.54
CA LEU A 409 1.50 7.31 -6.81
C LEU A 409 1.07 8.36 -7.84
N HIS A 410 -0.22 8.67 -7.88
CA HIS A 410 -0.75 9.75 -8.70
C HIS A 410 -0.19 11.11 -8.24
N GLN A 411 -0.18 11.36 -6.92
CA GLN A 411 0.38 12.58 -6.34
C GLN A 411 1.88 12.74 -6.65
N VAL A 412 2.65 11.65 -6.66
CA VAL A 412 4.07 11.67 -7.03
C VAL A 412 4.31 11.56 -8.55
N GLN A 413 3.25 11.54 -9.36
CA GLN A 413 3.29 11.46 -10.83
C GLN A 413 4.00 10.18 -11.35
N LEU A 414 3.93 9.07 -10.61
CA LEU A 414 4.47 7.77 -11.06
C LEU A 414 3.48 6.98 -11.92
N ILE A 415 2.19 7.36 -11.89
CA ILE A 415 1.14 6.76 -12.72
C ILE A 415 0.33 7.88 -13.38
N PRO A 416 -0.03 7.77 -14.68
CA PRO A 416 -0.85 8.77 -15.35
C PRO A 416 -2.27 8.83 -14.77
N SER A 417 -2.81 10.04 -14.67
CA SER A 417 -4.17 10.32 -14.17
C SER A 417 -5.28 9.58 -14.92
N SER A 418 -5.04 9.22 -16.18
CA SER A 418 -6.00 8.50 -17.02
C SER A 418 -6.23 7.04 -16.61
N GLU A 419 -5.32 6.47 -15.83
CA GLU A 419 -5.39 5.08 -15.38
C GLU A 419 -6.16 4.89 -14.06
N THR A 420 -6.62 6.00 -13.45
CA THR A 420 -7.33 5.96 -12.17
C THR A 420 -8.77 6.44 -12.34
N ARG A 421 -9.75 5.62 -11.93
CA ARG A 421 -11.09 6.14 -11.64
C ARG A 421 -11.02 7.03 -10.40
N ASP A 422 -11.92 8.01 -10.29
CA ASP A 422 -12.10 8.85 -9.09
C ASP A 422 -12.54 7.99 -7.90
N VAL A 423 -11.58 7.29 -7.28
CA VAL A 423 -11.81 6.52 -6.05
C VAL A 423 -11.80 7.52 -4.88
N PRO A 424 -12.85 7.60 -4.05
CA PRO A 424 -12.89 8.56 -2.94
C PRO A 424 -11.68 8.39 -1.98
N PRO A 425 -11.08 9.47 -1.46
CA PRO A 425 -9.85 9.44 -0.65
C PRO A 425 -9.84 8.45 0.53
N SER A 426 -11.00 8.14 1.11
CA SER A 426 -11.15 7.37 2.34
C SER A 426 -11.36 5.85 2.18
N THR A 427 -11.30 5.30 0.95
CA THR A 427 -11.77 3.92 0.67
C THR A 427 -10.66 2.88 0.47
N GLY A 428 -9.40 3.21 0.77
CA GLY A 428 -8.29 2.29 0.50
C GLY A 428 -8.41 0.98 1.27
N MET A 429 -8.05 -0.11 0.60
CA MET A 429 -7.83 -1.41 1.22
C MET A 429 -6.40 -1.50 1.75
N PHE A 430 -6.25 -2.06 2.94
CA PHE A 430 -4.95 -2.39 3.49
C PHE A 430 -5.02 -3.68 4.30
N TRP A 431 -3.95 -4.46 4.24
CA TRP A 431 -3.79 -5.69 4.98
C TRP A 431 -2.35 -5.85 5.40
N GLY A 432 -2.08 -6.72 6.36
CA GLY A 432 -0.72 -6.91 6.82
C GLY A 432 -0.60 -7.96 7.90
N TRP A 433 0.62 -8.47 8.01
CA TRP A 433 1.05 -9.43 8.97
C TRP A 433 1.91 -8.75 10.02
N LEU A 434 1.61 -9.04 11.28
CA LEU A 434 2.42 -8.71 12.42
C LEU A 434 2.92 -10.02 13.02
N VAL A 435 4.23 -10.21 13.05
CA VAL A 435 4.88 -11.43 13.56
C VAL A 435 5.67 -11.07 14.80
N THR A 436 5.28 -11.70 15.91
CA THR A 436 5.80 -11.41 17.25
C THR A 436 6.50 -12.65 17.80
N PRO A 437 7.77 -12.57 18.24
CA PRO A 437 8.46 -13.72 18.80
C PRO A 437 7.87 -14.12 20.17
N LEU A 438 7.93 -15.41 20.49
CA LEU A 438 7.59 -15.97 21.80
C LEU A 438 8.88 -16.35 22.54
N GLU A 439 8.88 -16.24 23.88
CA GLU A 439 10.04 -16.56 24.73
C GLU A 439 10.21 -18.09 24.94
N GLU A 440 10.31 -18.86 23.85
CA GLU A 440 10.38 -20.32 23.89
C GLU A 440 11.61 -20.91 23.18
N ASN A 441 12.01 -22.11 23.60
CA ASN A 441 13.02 -22.93 22.95
C ASN A 441 12.44 -24.35 22.71
N PRO A 442 12.14 -24.75 21.46
CA PRO A 442 12.56 -24.13 20.19
C PRO A 442 11.89 -22.77 19.90
N PRO A 443 12.47 -21.93 19.01
CA PRO A 443 11.88 -20.64 18.66
C PRO A 443 10.47 -20.77 18.06
N ARG A 444 9.54 -19.96 18.58
CA ARG A 444 8.15 -19.88 18.13
C ARG A 444 7.73 -18.43 17.94
N CYS A 445 6.60 -18.20 17.27
CA CYS A 445 6.04 -16.88 17.10
C CYS A 445 4.51 -16.87 17.16
N HIS A 446 3.97 -15.71 17.47
CA HIS A 446 2.57 -15.36 17.25
C HIS A 446 2.44 -14.57 15.95
N MET A 447 1.43 -14.88 15.14
CA MET A 447 1.14 -14.11 13.93
C MET A 447 -0.24 -13.48 14.04
N THR A 448 -0.34 -12.19 13.73
CA THR A 448 -1.61 -11.49 13.59
C THR A 448 -1.75 -11.00 12.16
N LEU A 449 -2.74 -11.49 11.43
CA LEU A 449 -3.18 -10.93 10.16
C LEU A 449 -4.22 -9.85 10.45
N ILE A 450 -4.06 -8.70 9.82
CA ILE A 450 -5.04 -7.62 9.83
C ILE A 450 -5.44 -7.34 8.40
N PHE A 451 -6.74 -7.19 8.18
CA PHE A 451 -7.32 -6.80 6.91
C PHE A 451 -8.34 -5.71 7.17
N SER A 452 -8.32 -4.63 6.39
CA SER A 452 -9.33 -3.58 6.46
C SER A 452 -9.67 -3.10 5.07
N SER A 453 -10.96 -3.08 4.76
CA SER A 453 -11.46 -2.66 3.46
C SER A 453 -12.72 -1.84 3.62
N ALA A 454 -12.86 -0.82 2.78
CA ALA A 454 -14.12 -0.12 2.65
C ALA A 454 -15.15 -1.03 1.98
N LEU A 455 -16.38 -1.00 2.49
CA LEU A 455 -17.48 -1.71 1.85
C LEU A 455 -17.75 -1.11 0.46
N GLY A 456 -18.05 -1.97 -0.51
CA GLY A 456 -18.19 -1.61 -1.92
C GLY A 456 -16.87 -1.46 -2.68
N HIS A 457 -15.71 -1.62 -2.01
CA HIS A 457 -14.41 -1.46 -2.67
C HIS A 457 -14.02 -2.66 -3.54
N MET A 458 -14.35 -3.87 -3.09
CA MET A 458 -14.14 -5.12 -3.83
C MET A 458 -15.47 -5.80 -4.12
N SER A 459 -15.53 -6.55 -5.22
CA SER A 459 -16.77 -7.19 -5.67
C SER A 459 -17.34 -8.23 -4.71
N HIS A 460 -16.49 -8.83 -3.89
CA HIS A 460 -16.87 -9.80 -2.85
C HIS A 460 -17.10 -9.14 -1.47
N LEU A 461 -16.96 -7.81 -1.37
CA LEU A 461 -17.16 -7.00 -0.17
C LEU A 461 -18.14 -5.85 -0.46
N MET A 462 -19.22 -6.11 -1.20
CA MET A 462 -20.11 -5.05 -1.68
C MET A 462 -20.84 -4.33 -0.55
N ASP A 463 -21.30 -5.07 0.46
CA ASP A 463 -22.03 -4.52 1.60
C ASP A 463 -21.83 -5.36 2.87
N ALA A 464 -22.21 -4.82 4.02
CA ALA A 464 -22.08 -5.50 5.31
C ALA A 464 -22.98 -6.75 5.42
N GLN A 465 -24.10 -6.77 4.69
CA GLN A 465 -25.03 -7.90 4.72
C GLN A 465 -24.47 -9.12 3.97
N SER A 466 -23.72 -8.90 2.90
CA SER A 466 -23.03 -9.93 2.12
C SER A 466 -21.85 -10.57 2.86
N LEU A 467 -21.37 -9.92 3.92
CA LEU A 467 -20.31 -10.39 4.80
C LEU A 467 -20.83 -11.30 5.92
N MET A 468 -22.04 -11.03 6.40
CA MET A 468 -22.67 -11.75 7.50
C MET A 468 -23.59 -12.84 6.94
N HIS A 469 -23.59 -14.02 7.56
CA HIS A 469 -24.56 -15.05 7.21
C HIS A 469 -25.96 -14.59 7.66
N PRO A 470 -26.99 -14.59 6.79
CA PRO A 470 -28.31 -14.06 7.14
C PRO A 470 -28.98 -14.81 8.29
N ASP A 471 -28.61 -16.09 8.47
CA ASP A 471 -29.22 -16.99 9.47
C ASP A 471 -28.36 -17.22 10.72
N GLU A 472 -27.13 -16.70 10.78
CA GLU A 472 -26.24 -16.92 11.93
C GLU A 472 -25.75 -15.60 12.51
N GLU A 473 -26.07 -15.37 13.79
CA GLU A 473 -25.75 -14.14 14.52
C GLU A 473 -24.24 -13.80 14.53
N ASN A 474 -23.38 -14.82 14.34
CA ASN A 474 -21.91 -14.68 14.24
C ASN A 474 -21.30 -15.44 13.04
N GLY A 475 -22.12 -15.81 12.05
CA GLY A 475 -21.65 -16.54 10.88
C GLY A 475 -21.11 -15.60 9.81
N LEU A 476 -20.04 -16.01 9.14
CA LEU A 476 -19.51 -15.32 7.98
C LEU A 476 -20.14 -15.88 6.72
N SER A 477 -20.14 -15.10 5.65
CA SER A 477 -20.52 -15.66 4.36
C SER A 477 -19.55 -16.79 3.97
N PRO A 478 -20.02 -17.83 3.26
CA PRO A 478 -19.16 -18.96 2.86
C PRO A 478 -17.93 -18.55 2.04
N ASN A 479 -18.02 -17.44 1.29
CA ASN A 479 -16.89 -16.89 0.56
C ASN A 479 -15.81 -16.35 1.50
N PHE A 480 -16.23 -15.74 2.60
CA PHE A 480 -15.32 -15.21 3.58
C PHE A 480 -14.71 -16.30 4.48
N GLU A 481 -15.49 -17.33 4.84
CA GLU A 481 -14.92 -18.52 5.49
C GLU A 481 -13.83 -19.16 4.62
N ARG A 482 -14.09 -19.32 3.32
CA ARG A 482 -13.08 -19.81 2.36
C ARG A 482 -11.85 -18.91 2.30
N PHE A 483 -12.02 -17.60 2.39
CA PHE A 483 -10.89 -16.66 2.47
C PHE A 483 -10.07 -16.91 3.75
N LEU A 484 -10.70 -17.10 4.91
CA LEU A 484 -9.98 -17.37 6.16
C LEU A 484 -9.31 -18.75 6.16
N GLU A 485 -9.97 -19.79 5.64
CA GLU A 485 -9.38 -21.10 5.42
C GLU A 485 -8.14 -20.99 4.52
N TYR A 486 -8.23 -20.18 3.48
CA TYR A 486 -7.11 -19.88 2.60
C TYR A 486 -5.95 -19.21 3.35
N GLN A 487 -6.22 -18.24 4.22
CA GLN A 487 -5.16 -17.63 5.04
C GLN A 487 -4.49 -18.64 5.97
N CYS A 488 -5.23 -19.63 6.48
CA CYS A 488 -4.64 -20.75 7.24
C CYS A 488 -3.66 -21.55 6.37
N LEU A 489 -4.03 -21.90 5.13
CA LEU A 489 -3.15 -22.61 4.18
C LEU A 489 -1.91 -21.78 3.83
N VAL A 490 -2.04 -20.45 3.72
CA VAL A 490 -0.91 -19.54 3.51
C VAL A 490 0.07 -19.62 4.68
N VAL A 491 -0.41 -19.59 5.93
CA VAL A 491 0.44 -19.74 7.12
C VAL A 491 1.13 -21.11 7.13
N GLU A 492 0.43 -22.19 6.81
CA GLU A 492 1.02 -23.53 6.70
C GLU A 492 2.16 -23.58 5.67
N LYS A 493 1.94 -22.98 4.49
CA LYS A 493 2.97 -22.84 3.45
C LYS A 493 4.18 -22.07 3.98
N HIS A 494 3.97 -20.97 4.70
CA HIS A 494 5.07 -20.17 5.25
C HIS A 494 5.85 -20.91 6.33
N ILE A 495 5.18 -21.72 7.16
CA ILE A 495 5.84 -22.59 8.13
C ILE A 495 6.70 -23.62 7.40
N ALA A 496 6.15 -24.32 6.41
CA ALA A 496 6.91 -25.28 5.61
C ALA A 496 8.15 -24.63 4.96
N ASN A 497 7.97 -23.48 4.32
CA ASN A 497 9.05 -22.70 3.72
C ASN A 497 10.11 -22.27 4.76
N SER A 498 9.68 -21.86 5.96
CA SER A 498 10.62 -21.45 7.02
C SER A 498 11.50 -22.62 7.50
N GLN A 499 10.98 -23.85 7.49
CA GLN A 499 11.78 -25.04 7.80
C GLN A 499 12.78 -25.36 6.70
N ILE A 500 12.43 -25.11 5.43
CA ILE A 500 13.34 -25.24 4.29
C ILE A 500 14.49 -24.22 4.44
N ILE A 501 14.18 -22.93 4.64
CA ILE A 501 15.18 -21.88 4.83
C ILE A 501 16.12 -22.23 6.00
N LYS A 502 15.57 -22.70 7.12
CA LYS A 502 16.35 -23.14 8.28
C LYS A 502 17.29 -24.31 7.95
N ALA A 503 16.84 -25.27 7.14
CA ALA A 503 17.65 -26.40 6.71
C ALA A 503 18.80 -25.97 5.79
N GLU A 504 18.54 -25.04 4.86
CA GLU A 504 19.53 -24.46 3.96
C GLU A 504 20.61 -23.68 4.72
N GLN A 505 20.21 -22.82 5.65
CA GLN A 505 21.13 -22.07 6.52
C GLN A 505 22.03 -23.03 7.33
N LYS A 506 21.45 -24.11 7.88
CA LYS A 506 22.22 -25.14 8.61
C LYS A 506 23.20 -25.89 7.71
N ALA A 507 22.81 -26.20 6.48
CA ALA A 507 23.68 -26.84 5.49
C ALA A 507 24.83 -25.93 5.07
N ALA A 508 24.54 -24.65 4.81
CA ALA A 508 25.54 -23.63 4.48
C ALA A 508 26.57 -23.43 5.61
N ALA A 509 26.11 -23.32 6.86
CA ALA A 509 26.99 -23.20 8.02
C ALA A 509 27.93 -24.42 8.16
N LYS A 510 27.42 -25.63 7.92
CA LYS A 510 28.23 -26.86 7.95
C LYS A 510 29.27 -26.91 6.83
N MET A 511 28.96 -26.39 5.65
CA MET A 511 29.91 -26.29 4.53
C MET A 511 30.99 -25.23 4.81
N GLY A 512 30.61 -24.07 5.36
CA GLY A 512 31.55 -23.04 5.77
C GLY A 512 32.58 -23.54 6.79
N ALA A 513 32.12 -24.28 7.82
CA ALA A 513 32.99 -24.86 8.84
C ALA A 513 34.00 -25.88 8.26
N ARG A 514 33.57 -26.71 7.30
CA ARG A 514 34.46 -27.66 6.61
C ARG A 514 35.50 -26.95 5.74
N SER A 515 35.12 -25.85 5.10
CA SER A 515 36.05 -25.06 4.28
C SER A 515 37.11 -24.37 5.13
N SER A 516 36.77 -23.91 6.34
CA SER A 516 37.75 -23.34 7.27
C SER A 516 38.71 -24.39 7.83
N GLU A 517 38.20 -25.59 8.15
CA GLU A 517 39.05 -26.70 8.63
C GLU A 517 39.99 -27.24 7.54
N ALA A 518 39.58 -27.23 6.27
CA ALA A 518 40.43 -27.65 5.16
C ALA A 518 41.53 -26.64 4.78
N SER A 519 41.44 -25.39 5.28
CA SER A 519 42.40 -24.32 5.01
C SER A 519 43.45 -24.13 6.11
N THR A 520 43.30 -24.85 7.23
CA THR A 520 44.26 -24.96 8.34
C THR A 520 44.97 -26.29 8.29
#